data_AF-A0A085Z040-F1
#
_entry.id   AF-A0A085Z040-F1
#
_cell.length_a   1.000
_cell.length_b   1.000
_cell.length_c   1.000
_cell.angle_alpha   90.00
_cell.angle_beta   90.00
_cell.angle_gamma   90.00
#
_symmetry.space_group_name_H-M   'P 1'
#
loop_
_entity.id
_entity.type
_entity.pdbx_description
1 polymer ?
#
loop_
_entity_poly.entity_id
_entity_poly.type
_entity_poly.pdbx_seq_one_letter_code
_entity_poly.pdbx_strand_id
1 'polypeptide(L)'
;MKKILLTLSMALAISLGAQSFSSGTVSLGSTGMSVKLDTSSTLVTITLTGPDTTFLGIGFGTTGMGAGSDGFVYNTNSTTSAGLDYTFGGIGSISPDPVQNWTMTSNTTSAGTRTVVATRSLSGGTGDFAIANAAGVINIFYAKGPDLNLQYHGSNRGYATLNMAGVLGTSDLASENKKVSLYPNPAKEAVYFKNSDKIKSVDIYESTGRKVRTVKVDGADINVSDLKSGNYYLEITLKDGSLSYEKLIKE
;
A
#
# COMPACT_ATOMS: atom_id res chain seq x y z
N MET A 1 -5.62 48.54 -28.17
CA MET A 1 -6.00 47.73 -26.98
C MET A 1 -6.58 46.40 -27.45
N LYS A 2 -5.79 45.32 -27.43
CA LYS A 2 -6.31 43.95 -27.59
C LYS A 2 -5.98 43.20 -26.31
N LYS A 3 -6.98 43.03 -25.45
CA LYS A 3 -6.86 42.21 -24.24
C LYS A 3 -7.03 40.76 -24.67
N ILE A 4 -5.93 40.03 -24.77
CA ILE A 4 -5.96 38.57 -24.89
C ILE A 4 -6.13 38.02 -23.48
N LEU A 5 -7.32 37.50 -23.19
CA LEU A 5 -7.65 36.87 -21.92
C LEU A 5 -7.09 35.45 -21.96
N LEU A 6 -5.97 35.22 -21.26
CA LEU A 6 -5.40 33.88 -21.08
C LEU A 6 -6.15 33.21 -19.93
N THR A 7 -7.14 32.38 -20.26
CA THR A 7 -7.78 31.49 -19.28
C THR A 7 -6.78 30.43 -18.86
N LEU A 8 -6.15 30.62 -17.70
CA LEU A 8 -5.34 29.61 -17.03
C LEU A 8 -6.29 28.54 -16.49
N SER A 9 -6.59 27.53 -17.31
CA SER A 9 -7.21 26.29 -16.83
C SER A 9 -6.19 25.62 -15.92
N MET A 10 -6.36 25.83 -14.62
CA MET A 10 -5.71 25.04 -13.59
C MET A 10 -6.32 23.65 -13.68
N ALA A 11 -5.80 22.83 -14.62
CA ALA A 11 -5.96 21.40 -14.55
C ALA A 11 -5.29 21.00 -13.25
N LEU A 12 -6.12 20.82 -12.21
CA LEU A 12 -5.73 20.07 -11.04
C LEU A 12 -5.39 18.68 -11.59
N ALA A 13 -4.11 18.45 -11.87
CA ALA A 13 -3.59 17.12 -12.10
C ALA A 13 -3.81 16.39 -10.79
N ILE A 14 -5.01 15.81 -10.63
CA ILE A 14 -5.24 14.74 -9.69
C ILE A 14 -4.27 13.69 -10.19
N SER A 15 -3.10 13.58 -9.54
CA SER A 15 -2.24 12.46 -9.75
C SER A 15 -3.13 11.24 -9.57
N LEU A 16 -3.29 10.45 -10.62
CA LEU A 16 -3.77 9.08 -10.51
C LEU A 16 -2.68 8.30 -9.76
N GLY A 17 -2.44 8.65 -8.50
CA GLY A 17 -1.73 7.80 -7.58
C GLY A 17 -2.50 6.48 -7.56
N ALA A 18 -1.79 5.36 -7.59
CA ALA A 18 -2.40 4.04 -7.49
C ALA A 18 -3.31 4.02 -6.26
N GLN A 19 -4.63 4.12 -6.48
CA GLN A 19 -5.58 4.21 -5.40
C GLN A 19 -5.60 2.86 -4.71
N SER A 20 -5.26 2.84 -3.43
CA SER A 20 -5.42 1.68 -2.57
C SER A 20 -6.80 1.70 -1.94
N PHE A 21 -7.32 0.52 -1.61
CA PHE A 21 -8.57 0.38 -0.89
C PHE A 21 -8.35 -0.44 0.36
N SER A 22 -9.15 -0.17 1.39
CA SER A 22 -9.11 -0.89 2.65
C SER A 22 -10.52 -1.17 3.13
N SER A 23 -10.74 -2.35 3.71
CA SER A 23 -11.96 -2.65 4.45
C SER A 23 -11.99 -2.00 5.85
N GLY A 24 -10.84 -1.48 6.31
CA GLY A 24 -10.60 -1.31 7.75
C GLY A 24 -10.61 -2.66 8.48
N THR A 25 -10.39 -2.63 9.79
CA THR A 25 -10.49 -3.84 10.62
C THR A 25 -11.96 -4.12 10.95
N VAL A 26 -12.42 -5.32 10.58
CA VAL A 26 -13.79 -5.80 10.83
C VAL A 26 -13.76 -6.90 11.86
N SER A 27 -14.48 -6.71 12.97
CA SER A 27 -14.67 -7.74 14.01
C SER A 27 -15.61 -8.84 13.53
N LEU A 28 -15.27 -10.10 13.80
CA LEU A 28 -15.98 -11.27 13.31
C LEU A 28 -16.85 -11.89 14.42
N GLY A 29 -17.89 -11.14 14.79
CA GLY A 29 -18.85 -11.55 15.83
C GLY A 29 -18.18 -11.79 17.18
N SER A 30 -18.64 -12.81 17.90
CA SER A 30 -18.14 -13.18 19.23
C SER A 30 -16.94 -14.14 19.19
N THR A 31 -16.33 -14.37 18.03
CA THR A 31 -15.22 -15.34 17.89
C THR A 31 -13.91 -14.84 18.49
N GLY A 32 -13.80 -13.53 18.75
CA GLY A 32 -12.52 -12.89 19.07
C GLY A 32 -11.61 -12.72 17.86
N MET A 33 -12.10 -13.01 16.65
CA MET A 33 -11.38 -12.77 15.41
C MET A 33 -11.67 -11.37 14.84
N SER A 34 -10.73 -10.86 14.06
CA SER A 34 -10.93 -9.71 13.18
C SER A 34 -10.17 -9.89 11.88
N VAL A 35 -10.68 -9.30 10.80
CA VAL A 35 -10.03 -9.32 9.49
C VAL A 35 -9.94 -7.93 8.89
N LYS A 36 -8.89 -7.68 8.14
CA LYS A 36 -8.71 -6.51 7.30
C LYS A 36 -8.20 -6.94 5.92
N LEU A 37 -8.80 -6.40 4.87
CA LEU A 37 -8.29 -6.48 3.51
C LEU A 37 -7.78 -5.11 3.07
N ASP A 38 -6.58 -5.09 2.53
CA ASP A 38 -6.00 -3.93 1.85
C ASP A 38 -5.63 -4.32 0.42
N THR A 39 -5.90 -3.44 -0.55
CA THR A 39 -5.50 -3.64 -1.94
C THR A 39 -4.57 -2.54 -2.42
N SER A 40 -3.62 -2.93 -3.26
CA SER A 40 -2.84 -2.05 -4.11
C SER A 40 -3.22 -2.29 -5.58
N SER A 41 -2.54 -1.63 -6.51
CA SER A 41 -2.75 -1.85 -7.94
C SER A 41 -2.50 -3.30 -8.40
N THR A 42 -1.78 -4.11 -7.62
CA THR A 42 -1.36 -5.46 -8.03
C THR A 42 -1.63 -6.55 -6.98
N LEU A 43 -1.77 -6.19 -5.70
CA LEU A 43 -1.86 -7.15 -4.61
C LEU A 43 -3.06 -6.88 -3.72
N VAL A 44 -3.58 -7.96 -3.15
CA VAL A 44 -4.41 -7.94 -1.95
C VAL A 44 -3.59 -8.44 -0.76
N THR A 45 -3.77 -7.81 0.39
CA THR A 45 -3.20 -8.20 1.68
C THR A 45 -4.33 -8.51 2.65
N ILE A 46 -4.32 -9.70 3.24
CA ILE A 46 -5.18 -10.05 4.36
C ILE A 46 -4.40 -9.93 5.66
N THR A 47 -5.00 -9.26 6.65
CA THR A 47 -4.58 -9.33 8.06
C THR A 47 -5.69 -10.01 8.85
N LEU A 48 -5.42 -11.23 9.32
CA LEU A 48 -6.36 -12.04 10.10
C LEU A 48 -5.82 -12.20 11.52
N THR A 49 -6.63 -11.79 12.49
CA THR A 49 -6.29 -11.83 13.91
C THR A 49 -7.32 -12.69 14.65
N GLY A 50 -6.89 -13.40 15.70
CA GLY A 50 -7.77 -14.19 16.56
C GLY A 50 -7.00 -14.93 17.66
N PRO A 51 -7.67 -15.80 18.45
CA PRO A 51 -7.01 -16.60 19.47
C PRO A 51 -5.87 -17.45 18.88
N ASP A 52 -4.71 -17.44 19.54
CA ASP A 52 -3.48 -18.08 19.03
C ASP A 52 -3.47 -19.62 19.11
N THR A 53 -4.46 -20.18 19.80
CA THR A 53 -4.67 -21.62 20.02
C THR A 53 -5.66 -22.26 19.06
N THR A 54 -6.33 -21.48 18.21
CA THR A 54 -7.37 -21.98 17.29
C THR A 54 -7.01 -21.75 15.83
N PHE A 55 -7.48 -22.61 14.92
CA PHE A 55 -7.44 -22.25 13.50
C PHE A 55 -8.32 -21.03 13.27
N LEU A 56 -7.92 -20.21 12.30
CA LEU A 56 -8.61 -18.98 11.91
C LEU A 56 -8.96 -19.10 10.43
N GLY A 57 -10.24 -19.07 10.08
CA GLY A 57 -10.70 -19.23 8.71
C GLY A 57 -11.66 -18.15 8.28
N ILE A 58 -11.47 -17.67 7.05
CA ILE A 58 -12.47 -16.92 6.31
C ILE A 58 -12.72 -17.58 4.95
N GLY A 59 -13.89 -17.35 4.38
CA GLY A 59 -14.14 -17.63 2.98
C GLY A 59 -15.02 -16.56 2.35
N PHE A 60 -14.99 -16.47 1.03
CA PHE A 60 -15.62 -15.40 0.28
C PHE A 60 -17.02 -15.81 -0.21
N GLY A 61 -17.98 -14.88 -0.12
CA GLY A 61 -19.36 -15.08 -0.55
C GLY A 61 -20.38 -15.08 0.60
N THR A 62 -21.64 -15.36 0.25
CA THR A 62 -22.80 -15.28 1.15
C THR A 62 -23.38 -16.64 1.55
N THR A 63 -22.88 -17.73 0.96
CA THR A 63 -23.47 -19.07 1.09
C THR A 63 -22.76 -19.95 2.13
N GLY A 64 -21.79 -19.40 2.86
CA GLY A 64 -20.96 -20.15 3.80
C GLY A 64 -20.00 -21.07 3.04
N MET A 65 -19.73 -22.25 3.60
CA MET A 65 -18.96 -23.33 2.94
C MET A 65 -19.72 -23.93 1.73
N GLY A 66 -20.21 -23.12 0.81
CA GLY A 66 -20.82 -23.55 -0.44
C GLY A 66 -19.77 -24.17 -1.36
N ALA A 67 -20.19 -25.13 -2.19
CA ALA A 67 -19.30 -25.77 -3.14
C ALA A 67 -18.69 -24.74 -4.11
N GLY A 68 -17.36 -24.79 -4.27
CA GLY A 68 -16.57 -23.86 -5.08
C GLY A 68 -16.25 -22.53 -4.41
N SER A 69 -16.53 -22.35 -3.11
CA SER A 69 -16.12 -21.11 -2.43
C SER A 69 -14.61 -21.11 -2.20
N ASP A 70 -13.99 -19.92 -2.25
CA ASP A 70 -12.57 -19.67 -1.97
C ASP A 70 -12.38 -19.26 -0.49
N GLY A 71 -11.24 -19.62 0.09
CA GLY A 71 -10.96 -19.56 1.51
C GLY A 71 -9.52 -19.28 1.88
N PHE A 72 -9.33 -18.43 2.89
CA PHE A 72 -8.05 -18.26 3.56
C PHE A 72 -8.13 -18.86 4.97
N VAL A 73 -7.24 -19.80 5.29
CA VAL A 73 -7.21 -20.45 6.61
C VAL A 73 -5.80 -20.50 7.15
N TYR A 74 -5.63 -20.05 8.40
CA TYR A 74 -4.45 -20.35 9.20
C TYR A 74 -4.73 -21.52 10.15
N ASN A 75 -3.88 -22.54 10.13
CA ASN A 75 -3.95 -23.72 10.98
C ASN A 75 -2.56 -24.33 11.23
N THR A 76 -2.49 -25.51 11.86
CA THR A 76 -1.21 -26.18 12.20
C THR A 76 -0.34 -26.54 11.00
N ASN A 77 -0.89 -26.62 9.79
CA ASN A 77 -0.17 -26.97 8.55
C ASN A 77 0.24 -25.72 7.75
N SER A 78 -0.12 -24.51 8.20
CA SER A 78 0.19 -23.28 7.48
C SER A 78 1.70 -22.97 7.55
N THR A 79 2.27 -22.70 6.38
CA THR A 79 3.66 -22.25 6.20
C THR A 79 3.67 -20.90 5.49
N THR A 80 4.84 -20.38 5.11
CA THR A 80 4.97 -19.15 4.35
C THR A 80 4.19 -19.17 3.03
N SER A 81 4.04 -20.32 2.36
CA SER A 81 3.47 -20.40 1.01
C SER A 81 2.60 -21.64 0.78
N ALA A 82 2.15 -22.31 1.83
CA ALA A 82 1.29 -23.48 1.73
C ALA A 82 0.39 -23.62 2.95
N GLY A 83 -0.75 -24.30 2.77
CA GLY A 83 -1.73 -24.51 3.84
C GLY A 83 -2.42 -23.22 4.27
N LEU A 84 -2.57 -22.26 3.36
CA LEU A 84 -3.25 -20.98 3.55
C LEU A 84 -4.48 -20.86 2.64
N ASP A 85 -4.39 -21.40 1.42
CA ASP A 85 -5.43 -21.37 0.39
C ASP A 85 -6.30 -22.62 0.47
N TYR A 86 -7.61 -22.45 0.47
CA TYR A 86 -8.56 -23.55 0.62
C TYR A 86 -9.77 -23.37 -0.28
N THR A 87 -10.14 -24.46 -0.96
CA THR A 87 -11.41 -24.56 -1.67
C THR A 87 -12.42 -25.33 -0.83
N PHE A 88 -13.67 -24.85 -0.79
CA PHE A 88 -14.78 -25.51 -0.11
C PHE A 88 -15.59 -26.37 -1.08
N GLY A 89 -15.74 -27.65 -0.80
CA GLY A 89 -16.56 -28.60 -1.58
C GLY A 89 -18.03 -28.66 -1.17
N GLY A 90 -18.41 -27.92 -0.13
CA GLY A 90 -19.71 -28.00 0.54
C GLY A 90 -19.57 -28.00 2.05
N ILE A 91 -20.69 -28.00 2.78
CA ILE A 91 -20.66 -28.02 4.25
C ILE A 91 -19.92 -29.26 4.74
N GLY A 92 -18.88 -29.05 5.54
CA GLY A 92 -18.02 -30.12 6.07
C GLY A 92 -16.97 -30.65 5.07
N SER A 93 -16.93 -30.12 3.85
CA SER A 93 -15.93 -30.47 2.84
C SER A 93 -15.03 -29.27 2.59
N ILE A 94 -13.81 -29.35 3.12
CA ILE A 94 -12.76 -28.35 2.96
C ILE A 94 -11.47 -29.08 2.60
N SER A 95 -10.75 -28.57 1.60
CA SER A 95 -9.46 -29.11 1.18
C SER A 95 -8.49 -27.98 0.86
N PRO A 96 -7.19 -28.11 1.20
CA PRO A 96 -6.19 -27.16 0.71
C PRO A 96 -6.27 -27.08 -0.81
N ASP A 97 -6.20 -25.87 -1.35
CA ASP A 97 -6.14 -25.69 -2.79
C ASP A 97 -4.83 -26.32 -3.32
N PRO A 98 -4.88 -27.14 -4.41
CA PRO A 98 -3.66 -27.65 -5.03
C PRO A 98 -2.68 -26.55 -5.46
N VAL A 99 -3.18 -25.35 -5.76
CA VAL A 99 -2.37 -24.17 -6.08
C VAL A 99 -2.51 -23.16 -4.94
N GLN A 100 -1.42 -22.95 -4.21
CA GLN A 100 -1.40 -22.00 -3.10
C GLN A 100 -0.96 -20.63 -3.62
N ASN A 101 -1.84 -19.62 -3.56
CA ASN A 101 -1.54 -18.27 -4.06
C ASN A 101 -1.18 -17.29 -2.96
N TRP A 102 -1.63 -17.53 -1.72
CA TRP A 102 -1.26 -16.71 -0.57
C TRP A 102 0.18 -16.94 -0.12
N THR A 103 0.90 -15.84 0.09
CA THR A 103 2.21 -15.82 0.73
C THR A 103 2.10 -15.08 2.07
N MET A 104 2.32 -15.78 3.17
CA MET A 104 2.33 -15.21 4.52
C MET A 104 3.60 -14.36 4.72
N THR A 105 3.41 -13.07 4.98
CA THR A 105 4.49 -12.09 5.18
C THR A 105 4.76 -11.82 6.65
N SER A 106 3.80 -12.12 7.54
CA SER A 106 3.96 -12.01 8.98
C SER A 106 3.08 -12.99 9.73
N ASN A 107 3.58 -13.52 10.85
CA ASN A 107 2.83 -14.35 11.78
C ASN A 107 3.37 -14.09 13.19
N THR A 108 2.63 -13.33 13.98
CA THR A 108 3.03 -12.96 15.34
C THR A 108 2.01 -13.44 16.36
N THR A 109 2.47 -13.65 17.59
CA THR A 109 1.60 -14.01 18.72
C THR A 109 1.96 -13.12 19.90
N SER A 110 0.96 -12.46 20.48
CA SER A 110 1.10 -11.58 21.63
C SER A 110 -0.13 -11.70 22.51
N ALA A 111 0.07 -11.93 23.81
CA ALA A 111 -0.99 -12.01 24.81
C ALA A 111 -2.19 -12.91 24.41
N GLY A 112 -1.93 -14.12 23.90
CA GLY A 112 -2.99 -15.08 23.51
C GLY A 112 -3.65 -14.78 22.16
N THR A 113 -3.18 -13.76 21.43
CA THR A 113 -3.72 -13.35 20.14
C THR A 113 -2.67 -13.55 19.05
N ARG A 114 -3.07 -14.23 17.97
CA ARG A 114 -2.28 -14.37 16.75
C ARG A 114 -2.69 -13.34 15.72
N THR A 115 -1.73 -12.76 15.02
CA THR A 115 -1.94 -11.93 13.83
C THR A 115 -1.17 -12.51 12.66
N VAL A 116 -1.90 -12.91 11.63
CA VAL A 116 -1.38 -13.45 10.36
C VAL A 116 -1.58 -12.40 9.28
N VAL A 117 -0.52 -12.09 8.55
CA VAL A 117 -0.55 -11.21 7.39
C VAL A 117 -0.09 -12.00 6.18
N ALA A 118 -0.88 -11.99 5.10
CA ALA A 118 -0.55 -12.69 3.86
C ALA A 118 -0.97 -11.87 2.63
N THR A 119 -0.30 -12.09 1.51
CA THR A 119 -0.57 -11.38 0.25
C THR A 119 -0.75 -12.35 -0.92
N ARG A 120 -1.56 -11.96 -1.90
CA ARG A 120 -1.64 -12.60 -3.22
C ARG A 120 -1.97 -11.57 -4.31
N SER A 121 -1.93 -11.99 -5.58
CA SER A 121 -2.43 -11.17 -6.69
C SER A 121 -3.93 -10.87 -6.53
N LEU A 122 -4.40 -9.75 -7.11
CA LEU A 122 -5.83 -9.40 -7.08
C LEU A 122 -6.74 -10.50 -7.67
N SER A 123 -6.27 -11.21 -8.68
CA SER A 123 -7.03 -12.30 -9.31
C SER A 123 -7.03 -13.61 -8.52
N GLY A 124 -6.01 -13.84 -7.68
CA GLY A 124 -5.68 -15.20 -7.24
C GLY A 124 -5.30 -16.11 -8.43
N GLY A 125 -5.51 -17.41 -8.25
CA GLY A 125 -5.42 -18.47 -9.24
C GLY A 125 -6.76 -18.84 -9.90
N THR A 126 -6.81 -20.03 -10.51
CA THR A 126 -8.03 -20.53 -11.17
C THR A 126 -8.99 -21.08 -10.12
N GLY A 127 -10.19 -20.51 -10.00
CA GLY A 127 -11.18 -20.92 -9.00
C GLY A 127 -11.24 -20.00 -7.80
N ASP A 128 -10.24 -19.13 -7.63
CA ASP A 128 -10.16 -18.15 -6.56
C ASP A 128 -11.20 -17.03 -6.71
N PHE A 129 -11.58 -16.46 -5.58
CA PHE A 129 -12.36 -15.24 -5.53
C PHE A 129 -11.47 -14.04 -5.85
N ALA A 130 -11.69 -13.43 -7.01
CA ALA A 130 -10.99 -12.22 -7.41
C ALA A 130 -11.37 -11.03 -6.52
N ILE A 131 -10.36 -10.36 -5.95
CA ILE A 131 -10.53 -9.18 -5.10
C ILE A 131 -10.08 -7.96 -5.89
N ALA A 132 -11.03 -7.17 -6.37
CA ALA A 132 -10.74 -5.98 -7.15
C ALA A 132 -10.11 -4.87 -6.29
N ASN A 133 -9.14 -4.15 -6.85
CA ASN A 133 -8.62 -2.91 -6.27
C ASN A 133 -9.60 -1.76 -6.54
N ALA A 134 -10.77 -1.81 -5.88
CA ALA A 134 -11.88 -0.87 -6.07
C ALA A 134 -12.71 -0.72 -4.78
N ALA A 135 -13.48 0.36 -4.72
CA ALA A 135 -14.49 0.52 -3.67
C ALA A 135 -15.63 -0.48 -3.91
N GLY A 136 -16.20 -0.99 -2.83
CA GLY A 136 -17.28 -1.95 -2.93
C GLY A 136 -17.47 -2.77 -1.67
N VAL A 137 -18.31 -3.79 -1.80
CA VAL A 137 -18.69 -4.67 -0.71
C VAL A 137 -18.20 -6.07 -1.01
N ILE A 138 -17.47 -6.67 -0.07
CA ILE A 138 -17.07 -8.07 -0.11
C ILE A 138 -17.76 -8.77 1.05
N ASN A 139 -18.62 -9.75 0.74
CA ASN A 139 -19.23 -10.59 1.76
C ASN A 139 -18.30 -11.77 2.05
N ILE A 140 -18.16 -12.09 3.34
CA ILE A 140 -17.39 -13.22 3.81
C ILE A 140 -18.20 -14.04 4.81
N PHE A 141 -17.81 -15.31 4.93
CA PHE A 141 -18.10 -16.13 6.09
C PHE A 141 -16.81 -16.43 6.83
N TYR A 142 -16.92 -16.77 8.11
CA TYR A 142 -15.75 -17.04 8.95
C TYR A 142 -16.04 -18.13 9.95
N ALA A 143 -14.96 -18.76 10.44
CA ALA A 143 -15.02 -19.67 11.56
C ALA A 143 -13.67 -19.75 12.30
N LYS A 144 -13.72 -20.16 13.56
CA LYS A 144 -12.53 -20.66 14.29
C LYS A 144 -12.76 -22.03 14.88
N GLY A 145 -11.69 -22.80 14.98
CA GLY A 145 -11.71 -24.12 15.60
C GLY A 145 -11.76 -24.12 17.11
N PRO A 146 -11.88 -25.32 17.70
CA PRO A 146 -11.55 -25.57 19.10
C PRO A 146 -10.03 -25.57 19.34
N ASP A 147 -9.23 -25.90 18.32
CA ASP A 147 -7.76 -25.88 18.35
C ASP A 147 -7.20 -25.55 16.94
N LEU A 148 -5.88 -25.68 16.74
CA LEU A 148 -5.18 -25.38 15.48
C LEU A 148 -5.39 -26.41 14.36
N ASN A 149 -6.04 -27.55 14.60
CA ASN A 149 -6.37 -28.54 13.58
C ASN A 149 -7.67 -28.17 12.87
N LEU A 150 -7.71 -28.36 11.56
CA LEU A 150 -8.95 -28.19 10.79
C LEU A 150 -9.98 -29.24 11.18
N GLN A 151 -11.03 -28.79 11.84
CA GLN A 151 -12.11 -29.65 12.33
C GLN A 151 -13.40 -28.83 12.54
N TYR A 152 -14.44 -29.51 13.01
CA TYR A 152 -15.73 -28.87 13.28
C TYR A 152 -15.61 -27.71 14.28
N HIS A 153 -16.10 -26.53 13.88
CA HIS A 153 -15.99 -25.28 14.65
C HIS A 153 -17.21 -24.98 15.56
N GLY A 154 -18.26 -25.81 15.49
CA GLY A 154 -19.51 -25.56 16.22
C GLY A 154 -20.12 -24.20 15.89
N SER A 155 -20.55 -23.47 16.93
CA SER A 155 -21.15 -22.15 16.82
C SER A 155 -20.15 -21.01 16.62
N ASN A 156 -18.85 -21.27 16.59
CA ASN A 156 -17.80 -20.25 16.38
C ASN A 156 -17.67 -19.88 14.90
N ARG A 157 -18.77 -19.45 14.29
CA ARG A 157 -18.89 -19.15 12.86
C ARG A 157 -19.87 -18.01 12.62
N GLY A 158 -19.79 -17.38 11.45
CA GLY A 158 -20.75 -16.36 11.06
C GLY A 158 -20.48 -15.78 9.69
N TYR A 159 -21.15 -14.66 9.42
CA TYR A 159 -21.01 -13.85 8.22
C TYR A 159 -20.59 -12.44 8.59
N ALA A 160 -19.82 -11.80 7.73
CA ALA A 160 -19.45 -10.40 7.85
C ALA A 160 -19.37 -9.75 6.48
N THR A 161 -19.44 -8.43 6.48
CA THR A 161 -19.36 -7.61 5.28
C THR A 161 -18.16 -6.68 5.41
N LEU A 162 -17.29 -6.70 4.40
CA LEU A 162 -16.12 -5.85 4.30
C LEU A 162 -16.43 -4.71 3.33
N ASN A 163 -16.44 -3.48 3.84
CA ASN A 163 -16.69 -2.28 3.04
C ASN A 163 -15.35 -1.70 2.56
N MET A 164 -14.95 -2.04 1.35
CA MET A 164 -13.75 -1.52 0.71
C MET A 164 -13.94 -0.04 0.36
N ALA A 165 -13.15 0.83 0.98
CA ALA A 165 -13.14 2.27 0.73
C ALA A 165 -11.74 2.72 0.31
N GLY A 166 -11.68 3.74 -0.55
CA GLY A 166 -10.41 4.30 -1.00
C GLY A 166 -9.63 4.90 0.17
N VAL A 167 -8.35 4.57 0.26
CA VAL A 167 -7.42 5.12 1.24
C VAL A 167 -6.31 5.84 0.47
N LEU A 168 -5.96 7.04 0.93
CA LEU A 168 -4.80 7.78 0.42
C LEU A 168 -3.54 6.99 0.81
N GLY A 169 -2.82 6.47 -0.18
CA GLY A 169 -1.72 5.53 0.02
C GLY A 169 -0.58 6.11 0.87
N THR A 170 0.03 5.28 1.72
CA THR A 170 1.23 5.64 2.50
C THR A 170 2.52 5.62 1.67
N SER A 171 2.44 5.38 0.36
CA SER A 171 3.55 5.55 -0.58
C SER A 171 4.17 6.95 -0.54
N ASP A 172 3.40 7.94 -0.09
CA ASP A 172 3.89 9.30 0.12
C ASP A 172 4.91 9.39 1.26
N LEU A 173 4.81 8.60 2.33
CA LEU A 173 5.80 8.60 3.43
C LEU A 173 7.13 7.97 3.01
N ALA A 174 7.09 6.94 2.16
CA ALA A 174 8.30 6.33 1.59
C ALA A 174 8.96 7.27 0.55
N SER A 175 8.16 8.07 -0.16
CA SER A 175 8.64 9.06 -1.13
C SER A 175 9.16 10.34 -0.44
N GLU A 176 8.55 10.79 0.66
CA GLU A 176 9.02 11.92 1.48
C GLU A 176 10.46 11.70 1.98
N ASN A 177 10.79 10.49 2.41
CA ASN A 177 12.16 10.16 2.84
C ASN A 177 13.17 10.13 1.68
N LYS A 178 12.72 10.10 0.43
CA LYS A 178 13.58 10.16 -0.77
C LYS A 178 13.57 11.54 -1.43
N LYS A 179 12.58 12.39 -1.14
CA LYS A 179 12.44 13.71 -1.74
C LYS A 179 13.52 14.64 -1.21
N VAL A 180 14.28 15.22 -2.12
CA VAL A 180 15.21 16.31 -1.81
C VAL A 180 14.44 17.62 -1.92
N SER A 181 14.38 18.38 -0.83
CA SER A 181 13.73 19.70 -0.80
C SER A 181 14.73 20.80 -0.49
N LEU A 182 14.56 21.99 -1.07
CA LEU A 182 15.46 23.14 -0.83
C LEU A 182 14.86 24.16 0.14
N TYR A 183 15.71 24.81 0.95
CA TYR A 183 15.31 25.89 1.87
C TYR A 183 16.49 26.84 2.17
N PRO A 184 16.27 28.12 2.48
CA PRO A 184 14.99 28.82 2.36
C PRO A 184 14.59 29.01 0.90
N ASN A 185 13.29 29.18 0.66
CA ASN A 185 12.73 29.54 -0.63
C ASN A 185 11.55 30.49 -0.39
N PRO A 186 11.63 31.79 -0.72
CA PRO A 186 12.68 32.44 -1.50
C PRO A 186 14.07 32.48 -0.83
N ALA A 187 15.13 32.55 -1.66
CA ALA A 187 16.53 32.55 -1.22
C ALA A 187 17.24 33.84 -1.62
N LYS A 188 18.23 34.25 -0.82
CA LYS A 188 19.08 35.44 -1.09
C LYS A 188 20.51 35.05 -1.46
N GLU A 189 21.21 34.37 -0.56
CA GLU A 189 22.64 34.09 -0.72
C GLU A 189 22.93 32.61 -0.97
N ALA A 190 22.21 31.71 -0.29
CA ALA A 190 22.42 30.27 -0.36
C ALA A 190 21.10 29.51 -0.19
N VAL A 191 21.08 28.26 -0.67
CA VAL A 191 20.02 27.29 -0.37
C VAL A 191 20.62 26.01 0.17
N TYR A 192 19.97 25.44 1.17
CA TYR A 192 20.26 24.18 1.82
C TYR A 192 19.31 23.11 1.29
N PHE A 193 19.78 21.86 1.29
CA PHE A 193 18.98 20.71 0.88
C PHE A 193 18.68 19.80 2.06
N LYS A 194 17.42 19.40 2.21
CA LYS A 194 17.07 18.23 3.02
C LYS A 194 17.48 16.98 2.25
N ASN A 195 18.07 16.00 2.93
CA ASN A 195 18.63 14.79 2.33
C ASN A 195 19.78 15.10 1.33
N SER A 196 20.61 16.10 1.63
CA SER A 196 21.76 16.50 0.79
C SER A 196 22.76 15.36 0.57
N ASP A 197 22.87 14.43 1.52
CA ASP A 197 23.68 13.22 1.47
C ASP A 197 23.36 12.32 0.27
N LYS A 198 22.16 12.44 -0.31
CA LYS A 198 21.70 11.68 -1.48
C LYS A 198 22.01 12.35 -2.80
N ILE A 199 22.40 13.62 -2.79
CA ILE A 199 22.64 14.40 -4.00
C ILE A 199 23.99 14.04 -4.61
N LYS A 200 24.03 13.89 -5.94
CA LYS A 200 25.25 13.74 -6.74
C LYS A 200 25.63 15.04 -7.44
N SER A 201 24.65 15.71 -8.06
CA SER A 201 24.85 17.00 -8.74
C SER A 201 23.53 17.75 -8.88
N VAL A 202 23.62 19.07 -9.04
CA VAL A 202 22.48 19.96 -9.28
C VAL A 202 22.72 20.79 -10.52
N ASP A 203 21.83 20.70 -11.49
CA ASP A 203 21.78 21.59 -12.66
C ASP A 203 20.75 22.68 -12.44
N ILE A 204 21.15 23.94 -12.62
CA ILE A 204 20.29 25.11 -12.43
C ILE A 204 19.89 25.66 -13.79
N TYR A 205 18.59 25.81 -14.02
CA TYR A 205 18.00 26.35 -15.24
C TYR A 205 17.20 27.62 -14.96
N GLU A 206 17.21 28.56 -15.90
CA GLU A 206 16.30 29.71 -15.90
C GLU A 206 14.90 29.31 -16.39
N SER A 207 13.91 30.18 -16.17
CA SER A 207 12.54 29.99 -16.65
C SER A 207 12.37 29.77 -18.17
N THR A 208 13.38 30.13 -18.97
CA THR A 208 13.43 29.89 -20.42
C THR A 208 13.94 28.50 -20.78
N GLY A 209 14.33 27.67 -19.81
CA GLY A 209 14.94 26.35 -20.02
C GLY A 209 16.45 26.39 -20.28
N ARG A 210 17.07 27.57 -20.28
CA ARG A 210 18.52 27.72 -20.44
C ARG A 210 19.25 27.23 -19.18
N LYS A 211 20.18 26.28 -19.33
CA LYS A 211 21.08 25.85 -18.24
C LYS A 211 22.03 26.99 -17.89
N VAL A 212 22.02 27.38 -16.61
CA VAL A 212 22.88 28.43 -16.06
C VAL A 212 24.21 27.82 -15.64
N ARG A 213 24.17 26.76 -14.81
CA ARG A 213 25.35 26.04 -14.34
C ARG A 213 25.02 24.66 -13.78
N THR A 214 26.06 23.85 -13.65
CA THR A 214 26.09 22.61 -12.87
C THR A 214 26.88 22.84 -11.58
N VAL A 215 26.32 22.42 -10.44
CA VAL A 215 26.95 22.47 -9.13
C VAL A 215 27.16 21.04 -8.64
N LYS A 216 28.40 20.71 -8.26
CA LYS A 216 28.67 19.52 -7.43
C LYS A 216 28.46 19.93 -5.98
N VAL A 217 27.54 19.27 -5.30
CA VAL A 217 27.23 19.59 -3.91
C VAL A 217 28.29 18.93 -3.03
N ASP A 218 29.15 19.73 -2.42
CA ASP A 218 30.13 19.31 -1.43
C ASP A 218 29.74 19.96 -0.08
N GLY A 219 28.76 19.36 0.60
CA GLY A 219 28.12 19.92 1.79
C GLY A 219 26.60 19.80 1.78
N ALA A 220 25.92 20.67 2.54
CA ALA A 220 24.46 20.69 2.62
C ALA A 220 23.83 21.84 1.83
N ASP A 221 24.63 22.73 1.25
CA ASP A 221 24.18 23.97 0.61
C ASP A 221 24.85 24.25 -0.74
N ILE A 222 24.23 25.17 -1.48
CA ILE A 222 24.82 25.80 -2.65
C ILE A 222 24.67 27.31 -2.53
N ASN A 223 25.72 28.03 -2.94
CA ASN A 223 25.65 29.48 -3.10
C ASN A 223 24.80 29.81 -4.35
N VAL A 224 23.95 30.84 -4.22
CA VAL A 224 23.09 31.36 -5.29
C VAL A 224 23.13 32.88 -5.37
N SER A 225 24.04 33.55 -4.66
CA SER A 225 24.07 35.02 -4.54
C SER A 225 24.34 35.72 -5.87
N ASP A 226 25.04 35.04 -6.77
CA ASP A 226 25.35 35.51 -8.11
C ASP A 226 24.16 35.46 -9.09
N LEU A 227 23.09 34.74 -8.73
CA LEU A 227 21.87 34.69 -9.53
C LEU A 227 21.07 36.00 -9.37
N LYS A 228 20.49 36.48 -10.47
CA LYS A 228 19.57 37.61 -10.44
C LYS A 228 18.24 37.20 -9.83
N SER A 229 17.50 38.16 -9.30
CA SER A 229 16.15 37.91 -8.77
C SER A 229 15.25 37.29 -9.86
N GLY A 230 14.58 36.19 -9.55
CA GLY A 230 13.81 35.44 -10.54
C GLY A 230 13.48 34.00 -10.15
N ASN A 231 12.83 33.28 -11.07
CA ASN A 231 12.51 31.86 -10.91
C ASN A 231 13.56 30.99 -11.61
N TYR A 232 14.05 29.99 -10.89
CA TYR A 232 14.98 28.98 -11.38
C TYR A 232 14.43 27.58 -11.10
N TYR A 233 14.87 26.61 -11.91
CA TYR A 233 14.50 25.21 -11.79
C TYR A 233 15.77 24.39 -11.60
N LEU A 234 15.79 23.59 -10.54
CA LEU A 234 16.91 22.73 -10.17
C LEU A 234 16.57 21.29 -10.58
N GLU A 235 17.40 20.71 -11.43
CA GLU A 235 17.41 19.27 -11.70
C GLU A 235 18.51 18.64 -10.85
N ILE A 236 18.10 17.78 -9.93
CA ILE A 236 18.96 17.19 -8.91
C ILE A 236 19.15 15.72 -9.28
N THR A 237 20.36 15.36 -9.67
CA THR A 237 20.73 13.96 -9.86
C THR A 237 21.10 13.37 -8.51
N LEU A 238 20.46 12.27 -8.13
CA LEU A 238 20.75 11.54 -6.91
C LEU A 238 21.86 10.49 -7.14
N LYS A 239 22.48 10.03 -6.05
CA LYS A 239 23.55 9.02 -6.09
C LYS A 239 23.07 7.67 -6.64
N ASP A 240 21.78 7.36 -6.52
CA ASP A 240 21.16 6.17 -7.10
C ASP A 240 20.81 6.31 -8.60
N GLY A 241 21.07 7.49 -9.19
CA GLY A 241 20.82 7.79 -10.60
C GLY A 241 19.43 8.36 -10.90
N SER A 242 18.53 8.44 -9.92
CA SER A 242 17.22 9.08 -10.10
C SER A 242 17.32 10.61 -10.14
N LEU A 243 16.28 11.26 -10.68
CA LEU A 243 16.18 12.71 -10.78
C LEU A 243 15.10 13.25 -9.83
N SER A 244 15.41 14.38 -9.19
CA SER A 244 14.45 15.19 -8.42
C SER A 244 14.44 16.62 -8.96
N TYR A 245 13.28 17.28 -8.91
CA TYR A 245 13.10 18.62 -9.47
C TYR A 245 12.58 19.57 -8.40
N GLU A 246 13.22 20.71 -8.24
CA GLU A 246 12.81 21.73 -7.27
C GLU A 246 12.82 23.13 -7.88
N LYS A 247 11.88 23.97 -7.46
CA LYS A 247 11.80 25.37 -7.91
C LYS A 247 12.48 26.28 -6.90
N LEU A 248 13.37 27.14 -7.36
CA LEU A 248 14.01 28.18 -6.58
C LEU A 248 13.44 29.56 -6.96
N ILE A 249 13.06 30.35 -5.96
CA ILE A 249 12.73 31.78 -6.09
C ILE A 249 13.92 32.55 -5.51
N LYS A 250 14.66 33.26 -6.37
CA LYS A 250 15.78 34.13 -5.97
C LYS A 250 15.26 35.55 -5.76
N GLU A 251 15.61 36.13 -4.61
CA GLU A 251 15.40 37.55 -4.30
C GLU A 251 16.64 38.39 -4.58
#